data_AF-A0A9D5AX15-F1
#
_entry.id   AF-A0A9D5AX15-F1
#
_cell.length_a   1.000
_cell.length_b   1.000
_cell.length_c   1.000
_cell.angle_alpha   90.00
_cell.angle_beta   90.00
_cell.angle_gamma   90.00
#
_symmetry.space_group_name_H-M   'P 1'
#
loop_
_entity.id
_entity.type
_entity.pdbx_description
1 polymer ?
#
loop_
_entity_poly.entity_id
_entity_poly.type
_entity_poly.pdbx_seq_one_letter_code
_entity_poly.pdbx_strand_id
1 'polypeptide(L)'
;MNSLGTFIVNGIYRIVINQILQSPDIYYRSELDHNGISVYSGTIISDWGGRLELEIDRKARIWARAKKIFPTGISAIISSAMLCFYLYVLVSGGNPPPKKLKPSASVA
;
A
#
# COMPACT_ATOMS: atom_id res chain seq x y z
N MET A 1 35.51 -2.49 2.93
CA MET A 1 35.73 -2.90 1.53
C MET A 1 37.22 -2.82 1.27
N ASN A 2 37.86 -3.85 0.73
CA ASN A 2 39.28 -3.77 0.37
C ASN A 2 39.48 -3.04 -0.97
N SER A 3 40.73 -2.75 -1.34
CA SER A 3 41.09 -2.08 -2.60
C SER A 3 40.60 -2.81 -3.86
N LEU A 4 40.29 -4.10 -3.75
CA LEU A 4 39.74 -4.96 -4.79
C LEU A 4 38.19 -4.96 -4.85
N GLY A 5 37.50 -4.19 -3.98
CA GLY A 5 36.04 -4.10 -3.98
C GLY A 5 35.32 -5.26 -3.30
N THR A 6 36.03 -6.06 -2.49
CA THR A 6 35.47 -7.20 -1.74
C THR A 6 35.24 -6.87 -0.26
N PHE A 7 34.34 -7.62 0.36
CA PHE A 7 33.97 -7.53 1.76
C PHE A 7 34.35 -8.83 2.48
N ILE A 8 34.94 -8.74 3.66
CA ILE A 8 35.21 -9.91 4.49
C ILE A 8 34.04 -10.09 5.45
N VAL A 9 33.34 -11.22 5.37
CA VAL A 9 32.22 -11.59 6.24
C VAL A 9 32.50 -12.97 6.81
N ASN A 10 32.63 -13.08 8.14
CA ASN A 10 33.02 -14.31 8.84
C ASN A 10 34.32 -14.94 8.31
N GLY A 11 35.32 -14.11 8.00
CA GLY A 11 36.61 -14.58 7.47
C GLY A 11 36.61 -14.99 5.99
N ILE A 12 35.47 -14.90 5.29
CA ILE A 12 35.33 -15.25 3.88
C ILE A 12 35.14 -13.99 3.04
N TYR A 13 35.84 -13.91 1.91
CA TYR A 13 35.67 -12.84 0.92
C TYR A 13 34.32 -12.97 0.19
N ARG A 14 33.57 -11.87 0.13
CA ARG A 14 32.29 -11.74 -0.56
C ARG A 14 32.33 -10.53 -1.47
N ILE A 15 31.62 -10.61 -2.58
CA ILE A 15 31.48 -9.52 -3.56
C ILE A 15 30.00 -9.18 -3.62
N VAL A 16 29.69 -7.88 -3.53
CA VAL A 16 28.34 -7.36 -3.73
C VAL A 16 28.20 -7.00 -5.20
N ILE A 17 27.18 -7.55 -5.86
CA ILE A 17 26.83 -7.23 -7.24
C ILE A 17 25.61 -6.31 -7.26
N ASN A 18 25.62 -5.33 -8.17
CA ASN A 18 24.45 -4.50 -8.39
C ASN A 18 23.35 -5.29 -9.09
N GLN A 19 22.12 -5.14 -8.61
CA GLN A 19 20.94 -5.71 -9.24
C GLN A 19 20.46 -4.80 -10.37
N ILE A 20 19.99 -5.40 -11.47
CA ILE A 20 19.28 -4.70 -12.54
C ILE A 20 17.79 -4.91 -12.30
N LEU A 21 17.09 -3.83 -11.96
CA LEU A 21 15.66 -3.83 -11.67
C LEU A 21 14.96 -2.80 -12.57
N GLN A 22 13.68 -3.06 -12.87
CA GLN A 22 12.81 -2.11 -13.55
C GLN A 22 12.56 -0.88 -12.68
N SER A 23 12.65 0.32 -13.27
CA SER A 23 12.41 1.57 -12.55
C SER A 23 10.92 1.70 -12.18
N PRO A 24 10.61 2.30 -11.03
CA PRO A 24 9.24 2.66 -10.68
C PRO A 24 8.68 3.67 -11.68
N ASP A 25 7.71 3.24 -12.49
CA ASP A 25 7.06 4.04 -13.51
C ASP A 25 5.76 3.35 -13.99
N ILE A 26 5.07 4.00 -14.93
CA ILE A 26 3.92 3.49 -15.66
C ILE A 26 4.39 2.91 -16.99
N TYR A 27 4.12 1.62 -17.18
CA TYR A 27 4.46 0.90 -18.40
C TYR A 27 3.20 0.53 -19.16
N TYR A 28 3.11 0.96 -20.41
CA TYR A 28 2.05 0.57 -21.32
C TYR A 28 2.50 -0.58 -22.22
N ARG A 29 1.62 -1.54 -22.41
CA ARG A 29 1.80 -2.65 -23.34
C ARG A 29 0.55 -2.84 -24.16
N SER A 30 0.73 -3.12 -25.45
CA SER A 30 -0.34 -3.58 -26.33
C SER A 30 0.04 -4.95 -26.85
N GLU A 31 -0.85 -5.92 -26.67
CA GLU A 31 -0.68 -7.28 -27.17
C GLU A 31 -1.80 -7.57 -28.18
N LEU A 32 -1.42 -8.15 -29.33
CA LEU A 32 -2.37 -8.63 -30.32
C LEU A 32 -2.77 -10.05 -29.97
N ASP A 33 -4.03 -10.23 -29.68
CA ASP A 33 -4.58 -11.55 -29.37
C ASP A 33 -4.78 -12.38 -30.65
N HIS A 34 -4.94 -13.70 -30.53
CA HIS A 34 -5.08 -14.63 -31.66
C HIS A 34 -6.28 -14.33 -32.56
N ASN A 35 -7.27 -13.58 -32.05
CA ASN A 35 -8.44 -13.13 -32.79
C ASN A 35 -8.24 -11.77 -33.50
N GLY A 36 -7.03 -11.20 -33.48
CA GLY A 36 -6.71 -9.91 -34.07
C GLY A 36 -7.20 -8.70 -33.26
N ILE A 37 -7.60 -8.91 -32.01
CA ILE A 37 -8.07 -7.83 -31.13
C ILE A 37 -6.89 -7.32 -30.30
N SER A 38 -6.67 -6.00 -30.30
CA SER A 38 -5.66 -5.36 -29.47
C SER A 38 -6.11 -5.30 -28.01
N VAL A 39 -5.38 -5.96 -27.12
CA VAL A 39 -5.54 -5.82 -25.67
C VAL A 39 -4.52 -4.80 -25.19
N TYR A 40 -4.99 -3.82 -24.41
CA TYR A 40 -4.12 -2.79 -23.81
C TYR A 40 -3.95 -3.09 -22.32
N SER A 41 -2.70 -3.09 -21.86
CA SER A 41 -2.35 -3.30 -20.46
C SER A 41 -1.48 -2.15 -19.96
N GLY A 42 -1.78 -1.64 -18.78
CA GLY A 42 -0.99 -0.64 -18.07
C GLY A 42 -0.49 -1.20 -16.75
N THR A 43 0.82 -1.27 -16.54
CA THR A 43 1.42 -1.71 -15.27
C THR A 43 2.03 -0.51 -14.56
N ILE A 44 1.56 -0.23 -13.36
CA ILE A 44 2.10 0.82 -12.49
C ILE A 44 2.93 0.14 -11.41
N ILE A 45 4.21 0.48 -11.35
CA ILE A 45 5.15 -0.02 -10.34
C ILE A 45 5.50 1.15 -9.43
N SER A 46 5.17 1.03 -8.14
CA SER A 46 5.54 2.05 -7.16
C SER A 46 6.91 1.76 -6.53
N ASP A 47 7.61 2.80 -6.08
CA ASP A 47 8.91 2.68 -5.41
C ASP A 47 8.87 1.80 -4.16
N TRP A 48 7.69 1.65 -3.56
CA TRP A 48 7.45 0.98 -2.28
C TRP A 48 6.95 -0.47 -2.46
N GLY A 49 7.06 -1.04 -3.67
CA GLY A 49 6.71 -2.43 -3.94
C GLY A 49 5.23 -2.70 -4.22
N GLY A 50 4.45 -1.64 -4.44
CA GLY A 50 3.10 -1.75 -4.96
C GLY A 50 3.10 -2.02 -6.46
N ARG A 51 2.21 -2.91 -6.90
CA ARG A 51 2.00 -3.22 -8.31
C ARG A 51 0.51 -3.19 -8.61
N LEU A 52 0.13 -2.35 -9.57
CA LEU A 52 -1.22 -2.23 -10.07
C LEU A 52 -1.20 -2.52 -11.57
N GLU A 53 -1.91 -3.56 -11.96
CA GLU A 53 -2.07 -3.95 -13.36
C GLU A 53 -3.47 -3.59 -13.82
N LEU A 54 -3.56 -2.76 -14.84
CA LEU A 54 -4.78 -2.37 -15.51
C LEU A 54 -4.84 -3.07 -16.87
N GLU A 55 -5.98 -3.62 -17.21
CA GLU A 55 -6.17 -4.34 -18.46
C GLU A 55 -7.51 -3.97 -19.09
N ILE A 56 -7.49 -3.68 -20.38
CA ILE A 56 -8.68 -3.39 -21.17
C ILE A 56 -8.98 -4.62 -22.02
N ASP A 57 -10.01 -5.35 -21.62
CA ASP A 57 -10.49 -6.56 -22.28
C ASP A 57 -11.16 -6.22 -23.62
N ARG A 58 -11.26 -7.21 -24.50
CA ARG A 58 -11.86 -7.16 -25.84
C ARG A 58 -13.30 -6.61 -25.84
N LYS A 59 -14.02 -6.77 -24.73
CA LYS A 59 -15.40 -6.26 -24.52
C LYS A 59 -15.44 -4.82 -23.99
N ALA A 60 -14.34 -4.06 -24.11
CA ALA A 60 -14.18 -2.73 -23.52
C ALA A 60 -14.39 -2.69 -21.99
N ARG A 61 -14.06 -3.80 -21.31
CA ARG A 61 -14.13 -3.88 -19.85
C ARG A 61 -12.76 -3.60 -19.26
N ILE A 62 -12.71 -2.81 -18.20
CA ILE A 62 -11.48 -2.48 -17.50
C ILE A 62 -11.35 -3.39 -16.28
N TRP A 63 -10.23 -4.11 -16.22
CA TRP A 63 -9.83 -4.93 -15.08
C TRP A 63 -8.68 -4.26 -14.33
N ALA A 64 -8.75 -4.28 -13.01
CA ALA A 64 -7.68 -3.78 -12.16
C ALA A 64 -7.24 -4.89 -11.19
N ARG A 65 -5.97 -5.27 -11.25
CA ARG A 65 -5.32 -6.20 -10.33
C ARG A 65 -4.37 -5.42 -9.45
N ALA A 66 -4.73 -5.26 -8.18
CA ALA A 66 -3.90 -4.59 -7.19
C ALA A 66 -3.29 -5.63 -6.23
N LYS A 67 -1.97 -5.57 -6.04
CA LYS A 67 -1.34 -6.35 -4.96
C LYS A 67 -1.72 -5.72 -3.63
N LYS A 68 -2.29 -6.52 -2.72
CA LYS A 68 -2.69 -6.04 -1.39
C LYS A 68 -1.44 -5.71 -0.57
N ILE A 69 -1.20 -4.42 -0.33
CA ILE A 69 -0.08 -3.92 0.48
C ILE A 69 -0.39 -4.07 1.97
N PHE A 70 -1.67 -3.99 2.35
CA PHE A 70 -2.09 -4.12 3.74
C PHE A 70 -2.35 -5.58 4.13
N PRO A 71 -1.65 -6.11 5.14
CA PRO A 71 -1.94 -7.42 5.68
C PRO A 71 -3.42 -7.50 6.09
N THR A 72 -4.12 -8.55 5.65
CA THR A 72 -5.54 -8.74 5.96
C THR A 72 -5.82 -8.70 7.47
N GLY A 73 -4.86 -9.14 8.30
CA GLY A 73 -4.95 -9.07 9.75
C GLY A 73 -5.03 -7.64 10.31
N ILE A 74 -4.25 -6.70 9.78
CA ILE A 74 -4.27 -5.30 10.25
C ILE A 74 -5.62 -4.66 9.92
N SER A 75 -6.12 -4.87 8.69
CA SER A 75 -7.45 -4.38 8.32
C SER A 75 -8.56 -4.97 9.19
N ALA A 76 -8.48 -6.26 9.55
CA ALA A 76 -9.44 -6.91 10.43
C ALA A 76 -9.41 -6.33 11.86
N ILE A 77 -8.21 -6.06 12.40
CA ILE A 77 -8.05 -5.45 13.73
C ILE A 77 -8.62 -4.03 13.74
N ILE A 78 -8.29 -3.20 12.74
CA ILE A 78 -8.83 -1.83 12.65
C ILE A 78 -10.35 -1.86 12.51
N SER A 79 -10.89 -2.76 11.68
CA SER A 79 -12.33 -2.94 11.52
C SER A 79 -13.01 -3.39 12.83
N SER A 80 -12.39 -4.31 13.58
CA SER A 80 -12.91 -4.79 14.86
C SER A 80 -12.86 -3.71 15.94
N ALA A 81 -11.76 -2.96 16.03
CA ALA A 81 -11.61 -1.84 16.95
C ALA A 81 -12.62 -0.73 16.67
N MET A 82 -12.83 -0.38 15.39
CA MET A 82 -13.87 0.57 14.99
C MET A 82 -15.26 0.08 15.38
N LEU A 83 -15.59 -1.19 15.11
CA LEU A 83 -16.88 -1.77 15.49
C LEU A 83 -17.07 -1.72 17.01
N CYS A 84 -16.06 -2.06 17.79
CA CYS A 84 -16.11 -2.03 19.25
C CYS A 84 -16.30 -0.61 19.79
N PHE A 85 -15.65 0.38 19.17
CA PHE A 85 -15.85 1.80 19.48
C PHE A 85 -17.28 2.26 19.17
N TYR A 86 -17.82 1.89 18.00
CA TYR A 86 -19.20 2.23 17.64
C TYR A 86 -20.22 1.59 18.59
N LEU A 87 -20.02 0.33 18.97
CA LEU A 87 -20.87 -0.35 19.96
C LEU A 87 -20.79 0.33 21.32
N TYR A 88 -19.59 0.74 21.76
CA TYR A 88 -19.41 1.48 23.01
C TYR A 88 -20.15 2.82 23.01
N VAL A 89 -20.04 3.60 21.92
CA VAL A 89 -20.75 4.89 21.77
C VAL A 89 -22.26 4.69 21.77
N LEU A 90 -22.76 3.63 21.12
CA LEU A 90 -24.17 3.30 21.07
C LEU A 90 -24.72 2.92 22.45
N VAL A 91 -24.00 2.06 23.20
CA VAL A 91 -24.40 1.62 24.54
C VAL A 91 -24.26 2.73 25.58
N SER A 92 -23.28 3.62 25.42
CA SER A 92 -23.02 4.72 26.37
C SER A 92 -23.90 5.95 26.14
N GLY A 93 -24.86 5.90 25.22
CA GLY A 93 -25.83 6.98 25.00
C GLY A 93 -25.30 8.18 24.21
N GLY A 94 -24.23 8.00 23.43
CA GLY A 94 -23.60 9.07 22.65
C GLY A 94 -22.51 9.84 23.41
N ASN A 95 -21.75 10.66 22.67
CA ASN A 95 -20.63 11.42 23.23
C ASN A 95 -21.15 12.39 24.33
N PRO A 96 -20.71 12.27 25.59
CA PRO A 96 -21.13 13.20 26.64
C PRO A 96 -20.71 14.61 26.21
N PRO A 97 -21.61 15.61 26.33
CA PRO A 97 -21.35 16.95 25.84
C PRO A 97 -20.04 17.48 26.45
N PRO A 98 -19.19 18.16 25.64
CA PRO A 98 -17.89 18.62 26.12
C PRO A 98 -18.11 19.46 27.37
N LYS A 99 -17.49 19.04 28.49
CA LYS A 99 -17.59 19.75 29.77
C LYS A 99 -17.08 21.16 29.55
N LYS A 100 -17.98 22.15 29.49
CA LYS A 100 -17.59 23.55 29.38
C LYS A 100 -16.70 23.88 30.58
N LEU A 101 -15.45 24.26 30.31
CA LEU A 101 -14.52 24.77 31.32
C LEU A 101 -15.21 25.89 32.10
N LYS A 102 -15.39 25.67 33.41
CA LYS A 102 -16.04 26.63 34.31
C LYS A 102 -15.19 27.92 34.32
N PRO A 103 -15.76 29.11 34.11
CA PRO A 103 -14.97 30.34 34.19
C PRO A 103 -14.38 30.45 35.60
N SER A 104 -13.06 30.64 35.69
CA SER A 104 -12.43 30.99 36.96
C SER A 104 -13.07 32.27 37.46
N ALA A 105 -13.66 32.23 38.66
CA ALA A 105 -14.21 33.41 39.30
C ALA A 105 -13.09 34.44 39.44
N SER A 106 -13.21 35.57 38.76
CA SER A 106 -12.37 36.74 38.99
C SER A 106 -12.72 37.30 40.37
N VAL A 107 -11.79 37.14 41.30
CA VAL A 107 -11.79 37.79 42.61
C VAL A 107 -11.73 39.31 42.37
N ALA A 108 -12.71 40.04 42.89
CA ALA A 108 -12.69 41.49 43.04
C ALA A 108 -12.09 41.86 44.40
#